data_AF-A0A844WVW1-F1
#
_entry.id   AF-A0A844WVW1-F1
#
_cell.length_a   1.000
_cell.length_b   1.000
_cell.length_c   1.000
_cell.angle_alpha   90.00
_cell.angle_beta   90.00
_cell.angle_gamma   90.00
#
_symmetry.space_group_name_H-M   'P 1'
#
loop_
_entity.id
_entity.type
_entity.pdbx_description
1 polymer ?
#
loop_
_entity_poly.entity_id
_entity_poly.type
_entity_poly.pdbx_seq_one_letter_code
_entity_poly.pdbx_strand_id
1 'polypeptide(L)'
;MAKRRFDNDATVDDINQNIEAVKRALRNGGGKHEKFPVVLAAKTKSLGFTAQELKAMAVSTKDIYFVDIENKKTGILIQGDHHNSNASKYFHDNLIKKLSGVKSKREAERTIMSMHNKHIRYKSKC
;
A
#
# COMPACT_ATOMS: atom_id res chain seq x y z
N MET A 1 20.82 15.05 13.94
CA MET A 1 20.84 13.77 13.19
C MET A 1 19.57 13.69 12.36
N ALA A 2 19.66 13.83 11.04
CA ALA A 2 18.49 13.64 10.17
C ALA A 2 18.03 12.18 10.30
N LYS A 3 16.78 11.96 10.73
CA LYS A 3 16.15 10.63 10.76
C LYS A 3 16.26 10.04 9.36
N ARG A 4 17.00 8.93 9.19
CA ARG A 4 17.13 8.20 7.93
C ARG A 4 15.74 7.72 7.51
N ARG A 5 15.13 8.40 6.54
CA ARG A 5 13.70 8.29 6.19
C ARG A 5 13.57 7.39 4.98
N PHE A 6 13.76 6.08 5.15
CA PHE A 6 13.69 5.16 4.00
C PHE A 6 14.66 5.59 2.87
N ASP A 7 15.86 6.03 3.26
CA ASP A 7 16.89 6.44 2.30
C ASP A 7 17.57 5.19 1.70
N ASN A 8 18.35 5.37 0.64
CA ASN A 8 19.02 4.25 -0.03
C ASN A 8 19.94 3.48 0.93
N ASP A 9 20.58 4.17 1.86
CA ASP A 9 21.54 3.59 2.81
C ASP A 9 20.90 3.05 4.10
N ALA A 10 19.58 3.25 4.30
CA ALA A 10 18.90 2.73 5.49
C ALA A 10 18.86 1.19 5.48
N THR A 11 19.19 0.54 6.58
CA THR A 11 19.04 -0.92 6.72
C THR A 11 17.58 -1.30 7.04
N VAL A 12 17.25 -2.59 6.96
CA VAL A 12 15.93 -3.09 7.42
C VAL A 12 15.71 -2.77 8.91
N ASP A 13 16.76 -2.86 9.72
CA ASP A 13 16.70 -2.55 11.15
C ASP A 13 16.48 -1.06 11.39
N ASP A 14 17.12 -0.17 10.62
CA ASP A 14 16.88 1.27 10.66
C ASP A 14 15.39 1.57 10.41
N ILE A 15 14.77 0.87 9.43
CA ILE A 15 13.34 1.02 9.13
C ILE A 15 12.47 0.55 10.29
N ASN A 16 12.77 -0.61 10.87
CA ASN A 16 12.00 -1.17 11.98
C ASN A 16 12.06 -0.27 13.22
N GLN A 17 13.25 0.22 13.58
CA GLN A 17 13.44 1.13 14.71
C GLN A 17 12.74 2.48 14.51
N ASN A 18 12.53 2.91 13.27
CA ASN A 18 11.97 4.21 12.93
C ASN A 18 10.62 4.13 12.18
N ILE A 19 9.88 3.02 12.35
CA ILE A 19 8.74 2.70 11.49
C ILE A 19 7.67 3.79 11.42
N GLU A 20 7.41 4.50 12.52
CA GLU A 20 6.43 5.60 12.53
C GLU A 20 6.91 6.83 11.75
N ALA A 21 8.21 7.13 11.78
CA ALA A 21 8.77 8.20 10.96
C ALA A 21 8.79 7.81 9.48
N VAL A 22 9.13 6.56 9.18
CA VAL A 22 9.10 6.00 7.82
C VAL A 22 7.67 6.05 7.27
N LYS A 23 6.68 5.62 8.05
CA LYS A 23 5.27 5.67 7.65
C LYS A 23 4.83 7.08 7.28
N ARG A 24 5.19 8.07 8.10
CA ARG A 24 4.89 9.48 7.81
C ARG A 24 5.58 9.97 6.54
N ALA A 25 6.85 9.60 6.33
CA ALA A 25 7.62 10.03 5.16
C ALA A 25 7.09 9.43 3.84
N LEU A 26 6.52 8.22 3.89
CA LEU A 26 5.99 7.51 2.72
C LEU A 26 4.55 7.89 2.35
N ARG A 27 3.77 8.49 3.27
CA ARG A 27 2.36 8.86 3.07
C ARG A 27 2.10 10.05 2.13
N ASN A 28 3.11 10.55 1.41
CA ASN A 28 3.00 11.65 0.43
C ASN A 28 2.14 12.87 0.88
N GLY A 29 2.16 13.22 2.17
CA GLY A 29 1.38 14.35 2.71
C GLY A 29 -0.10 14.07 2.99
N GLY A 30 -0.56 12.82 2.86
CA GLY A 30 -1.97 12.43 3.05
C GLY A 30 -2.83 12.57 1.78
N GLY A 31 -4.06 12.06 1.82
CA GLY A 31 -4.99 12.11 0.67
C GLY A 31 -4.57 11.26 -0.54
N LYS A 32 -3.56 10.41 -0.37
CA LYS A 32 -3.10 9.44 -1.35
C LYS A 32 -3.43 8.02 -0.88
N HIS A 33 -3.75 7.18 -1.86
CA HIS A 33 -3.78 5.74 -1.72
C HIS A 33 -2.44 5.22 -2.25
N GLU A 34 -1.55 4.86 -1.32
CA GLU A 34 -0.33 4.15 -1.66
C GLU A 34 -0.69 2.73 -2.10
N LYS A 35 -0.23 2.34 -3.29
CA LYS A 35 -0.50 0.99 -3.81
C LYS A 35 0.22 -0.11 -3.04
N PHE A 36 1.12 0.26 -2.13
CA PHE A 36 1.75 -0.64 -1.20
C PHE A 36 1.31 -0.30 0.23
N PRO A 37 1.13 -1.30 1.12
CA PRO A 37 0.84 -1.04 2.51
C PRO A 37 2.08 -0.48 3.21
N VAL A 38 2.01 0.73 3.74
CA VAL A 38 3.14 1.38 4.43
C VAL A 38 3.60 0.60 5.67
N VAL A 39 2.72 -0.21 6.26
CA VAL A 39 3.07 -1.15 7.35
C VAL A 39 4.09 -2.22 6.93
N LEU A 40 4.25 -2.47 5.63
CA LEU A 40 5.22 -3.40 5.08
C LEU A 40 6.51 -2.72 4.60
N ALA A 41 6.79 -1.48 5.05
CA ALA A 41 7.97 -0.73 4.64
C ALA A 41 9.27 -1.54 4.78
N ALA A 42 9.53 -2.17 5.93
CA ALA A 42 10.71 -2.99 6.16
C ALA A 42 10.84 -4.14 5.15
N LYS A 43 9.71 -4.82 4.85
CA LYS A 43 9.67 -5.86 3.83
C LYS A 43 9.93 -5.30 2.43
N THR A 44 9.34 -4.16 2.07
CA THR A 44 9.63 -3.56 0.76
C THR A 44 11.11 -3.16 0.64
N LYS A 45 11.74 -2.72 1.73
CA LYS A 45 13.19 -2.44 1.75
C LYS A 45 14.01 -3.71 1.56
N SER A 46 13.66 -4.82 2.23
CA SER A 46 14.35 -6.10 2.05
C SER A 46 14.19 -6.68 0.63
N LEU A 47 13.14 -6.28 -0.08
CA LEU A 47 12.92 -6.64 -1.49
C LEU A 47 13.62 -5.69 -2.48
N GLY A 48 14.25 -4.61 -2.01
CA GLY A 48 14.99 -3.67 -2.87
C GLY A 48 14.13 -2.56 -3.50
N PHE A 49 13.01 -2.19 -2.87
CA PHE A 49 12.28 -0.98 -3.25
C PHE A 49 12.95 0.28 -2.70
N THR A 50 12.91 1.35 -3.48
CA THR A 50 13.31 2.70 -3.05
C THR A 50 12.09 3.52 -2.60
N ALA A 51 12.31 4.57 -1.80
CA ALA A 51 11.23 5.49 -1.41
C ALA A 51 10.55 6.11 -2.64
N GLN A 52 11.32 6.44 -3.68
CA GLN A 52 10.82 7.09 -4.88
C GLN A 52 9.86 6.17 -5.65
N GLU A 53 10.22 4.89 -5.81
CA GLU A 53 9.37 3.89 -6.47
C GLU A 53 8.05 3.72 -5.71
N LEU A 54 8.13 3.59 -4.39
CA LEU A 54 6.97 3.47 -3.52
C LEU A 54 6.05 4.70 -3.61
N LYS A 55 6.62 5.91 -3.61
CA LYS A 55 5.86 7.17 -3.73
C LYS A 55 5.26 7.37 -5.11
N ALA A 56 5.92 6.92 -6.17
CA ALA A 56 5.40 6.98 -7.54
C ALA A 56 4.18 6.05 -7.72
N MET A 57 4.09 4.98 -6.92
CA MET A 57 2.95 4.08 -6.86
C MET A 57 1.85 4.59 -5.92
N ALA A 58 1.41 5.84 -6.10
CA ALA A 58 0.32 6.42 -5.32
C ALA A 58 -0.70 7.12 -6.22
N VAL A 59 -1.98 7.02 -5.87
CA VAL A 59 -3.09 7.69 -6.57
C VAL A 59 -3.89 8.53 -5.59
N SER A 60 -4.63 9.55 -6.04
CA SER A 60 -5.44 10.34 -5.10
C SER A 60 -6.61 9.51 -4.58
N THR A 61 -6.86 9.54 -3.27
CA THR A 61 -7.98 8.80 -2.66
C THR A 61 -9.34 9.26 -3.19
N LYS A 62 -9.46 10.55 -3.52
CA LYS A 62 -10.65 11.15 -4.14
C LYS A 62 -10.94 10.61 -5.54
N ASP A 63 -9.93 10.12 -6.25
CA ASP A 63 -10.06 9.71 -7.65
C ASP A 63 -10.41 8.22 -7.78
N ILE A 64 -10.47 7.47 -6.67
CA ILE A 64 -10.64 6.02 -6.69
C ILE A 64 -11.74 5.52 -5.76
N TYR A 65 -12.28 4.34 -6.06
CA TYR A 65 -13.11 3.56 -5.17
C TYR A 65 -12.80 2.07 -5.32
N PHE A 66 -13.12 1.30 -4.28
CA PHE A 66 -12.92 -0.15 -4.21
C PHE A 66 -14.15 -0.89 -4.71
N VAL A 67 -13.94 -1.97 -5.45
CA VAL A 67 -14.98 -2.84 -6.02
C VAL A 67 -14.63 -4.31 -5.87
N ASP A 68 -15.67 -5.15 -5.92
CA ASP A 68 -15.57 -6.61 -5.93
C ASP A 68 -14.73 -7.14 -4.76
N ILE A 69 -14.79 -6.46 -3.60
CA ILE A 69 -14.08 -6.89 -2.39
C ILE A 69 -14.98 -7.87 -1.65
N GLU A 70 -14.48 -9.07 -1.38
CA GLU A 70 -15.20 -10.02 -0.56
C GLU A 70 -15.30 -9.54 0.90
N ASN A 71 -16.53 -9.46 1.41
CA ASN A 71 -16.77 -9.23 2.81
C ASN A 71 -16.43 -10.50 3.60
N LYS A 72 -15.36 -10.44 4.40
CA LYS A 72 -14.86 -11.59 5.16
C LYS A 72 -15.85 -12.20 6.15
N LYS A 73 -16.91 -11.47 6.53
CA LYS A 73 -17.94 -11.96 7.47
C LYS A 73 -19.09 -12.66 6.76
N THR A 74 -19.45 -12.23 5.56
CA THR A 74 -20.69 -12.63 4.88
C THR A 74 -20.47 -13.29 3.52
N GLY A 75 -19.25 -13.23 2.98
CA GLY A 75 -18.91 -13.76 1.65
C GLY A 75 -19.41 -12.92 0.47
N ILE A 76 -20.25 -11.89 0.71
CA ILE A 76 -20.79 -11.05 -0.36
C ILE A 76 -19.74 -10.06 -0.87
N LEU A 77 -19.83 -9.69 -2.15
CA LEU A 77 -18.98 -8.64 -2.72
C LEU A 77 -19.48 -7.26 -2.27
N ILE A 78 -18.56 -6.41 -1.83
CA ILE A 78 -18.81 -5.05 -1.39
C ILE A 78 -17.93 -4.06 -2.15
N GLN A 79 -18.40 -2.81 -2.19
CA GLN A 79 -17.71 -1.68 -2.77
C GLN A 79 -17.69 -0.51 -1.78
N GLY A 80 -16.81 0.47 -2.01
CA GLY A 80 -16.81 1.68 -1.19
C GLY A 80 -15.62 2.59 -1.42
N ASP A 81 -15.71 3.78 -0.84
CA ASP A 81 -14.65 4.78 -0.89
C ASP A 81 -13.39 4.36 -0.14
N HIS A 82 -12.29 5.07 -0.38
CA HIS A 82 -11.04 4.78 0.29
C HIS A 82 -11.07 4.96 1.81
N HIS A 83 -11.83 5.95 2.30
CA HIS A 83 -12.02 6.18 3.72
C HIS A 83 -13.39 5.68 4.17
N ASN A 84 -13.50 5.28 5.44
CA ASN A 84 -14.74 4.89 6.10
C ASN A 84 -15.51 3.73 5.43
N SER A 85 -14.81 2.84 4.71
CA SER A 85 -15.42 1.65 4.10
C SER A 85 -14.74 0.36 4.53
N ASN A 86 -15.56 -0.69 4.70
CA ASN A 86 -15.07 -2.04 4.92
C ASN A 86 -14.36 -2.58 3.66
N ALA A 87 -14.73 -2.13 2.46
CA ALA A 87 -14.10 -2.52 1.21
C ALA A 87 -12.61 -2.12 1.19
N SER A 88 -12.30 -0.87 1.55
CA SER A 88 -10.91 -0.39 1.69
C SER A 88 -10.14 -1.19 2.73
N LYS A 89 -10.72 -1.40 3.92
CA LYS A 89 -10.11 -2.19 4.99
C LYS A 89 -9.76 -3.61 4.52
N TYR A 90 -10.71 -4.33 3.94
CA TYR A 90 -10.50 -5.72 3.52
C TYR A 90 -9.57 -5.83 2.32
N PHE A 91 -9.58 -4.86 1.41
CA PHE A 91 -8.57 -4.76 0.37
C PHE A 91 -7.15 -4.71 0.97
N HIS A 92 -6.93 -3.79 1.92
CA HIS A 92 -5.62 -3.64 2.56
C HIS A 92 -5.18 -4.89 3.32
N ASP A 93 -6.08 -5.50 4.10
CA ASP A 93 -5.78 -6.75 4.81
C ASP A 93 -5.37 -7.87 3.82
N ASN A 94 -6.08 -8.00 2.70
CA ASN A 94 -5.80 -9.02 1.68
C ASN A 94 -4.48 -8.74 0.95
N LEU A 95 -4.21 -7.48 0.64
CA LEU A 95 -2.95 -7.05 0.03
C LEU A 95 -1.77 -7.33 0.97
N ILE A 96 -1.90 -7.01 2.27
CA ILE A 96 -0.88 -7.30 3.28
C ILE A 96 -0.61 -8.80 3.36
N LYS A 97 -1.67 -9.63 3.40
CA LYS A 97 -1.54 -11.10 3.45
C LYS A 97 -0.83 -11.66 2.22
N LYS A 98 -1.12 -11.15 1.02
CA LYS A 98 -0.43 -11.60 -0.21
C LYS A 98 1.04 -11.16 -0.21
N LEU A 99 1.30 -9.91 0.17
CA LEU A 99 2.65 -9.36 0.20
C LEU A 99 3.51 -9.91 1.34
N SER A 100 2.95 -10.47 2.41
CA SER A 100 3.76 -11.10 3.46
C SER A 100 4.47 -12.37 2.97
N GLY A 101 3.96 -13.04 1.93
CA GLY A 101 4.56 -14.27 1.36
C GLY A 101 5.55 -14.06 0.21
N VAL A 102 5.54 -12.91 -0.47
CA VAL A 102 6.37 -12.69 -1.67
C VAL A 102 7.87 -12.67 -1.35
N LYS A 103 8.69 -13.17 -2.27
CA LYS A 103 10.15 -13.34 -2.09
C LYS A 103 11.01 -12.40 -2.95
N SER A 104 10.40 -11.72 -3.92
CA SER A 104 11.12 -10.81 -4.82
C SER A 104 10.35 -9.52 -5.09
N LYS A 105 11.07 -8.47 -5.49
CA LYS A 105 10.50 -7.20 -5.94
C LYS A 105 9.48 -7.39 -7.06
N ARG A 106 9.86 -8.15 -8.09
CA ARG A 106 9.02 -8.42 -9.26
C ARG A 106 7.70 -9.11 -8.89
N GLU A 107 7.73 -10.03 -7.94
CA GLU A 107 6.54 -10.71 -7.44
C GLU A 107 5.65 -9.77 -6.62
N ALA A 108 6.25 -8.89 -5.82
CA ALA A 108 5.53 -7.86 -5.08
C ALA A 108 4.83 -6.87 -6.02
N GLU A 109 5.52 -6.38 -7.05
CA GLU A 109 4.96 -5.49 -8.08
C GLU A 109 3.79 -6.14 -8.81
N ARG A 110 3.95 -7.39 -9.26
CA ARG A 110 2.87 -8.16 -9.90
C ARG A 110 1.66 -8.30 -8.97
N THR A 111 1.90 -8.61 -7.70
CA THR A 111 0.84 -8.76 -6.69
C THR A 111 0.10 -7.45 -6.47
N ILE A 112 0.84 -6.35 -6.31
CA ILE A 112 0.29 -4.99 -6.17
C ILE A 112 -0.56 -4.66 -7.39
N MET A 113 -0.01 -4.75 -8.60
CA MET A 113 -0.71 -4.42 -9.84
C MET A 113 -1.96 -5.26 -10.04
N SER A 114 -1.87 -6.58 -9.83
CA SER A 114 -3.01 -7.50 -9.97
C SER A 114 -4.15 -7.13 -9.03
N MET A 115 -3.84 -6.90 -7.75
CA MET A 115 -4.84 -6.50 -6.74
C MET A 115 -5.50 -5.16 -7.10
N HIS A 116 -4.71 -4.16 -7.48
CA HIS A 116 -5.22 -2.83 -7.81
C HIS A 116 -6.07 -2.86 -9.08
N ASN A 117 -5.63 -3.54 -10.13
CA ASN A 117 -6.39 -3.65 -11.38
C ASN A 117 -7.71 -4.40 -11.16
N LYS A 118 -7.70 -5.43 -10.31
CA LYS A 118 -8.92 -6.19 -10.01
C LYS A 118 -9.92 -5.37 -9.22
N HIS A 119 -9.48 -4.64 -8.20
CA HIS A 119 -10.36 -4.13 -7.15
C HIS A 119 -10.45 -2.61 -7.03
N ILE A 120 -9.70 -1.85 -7.82
CA ILE A 120 -9.76 -0.38 -7.80
C ILE A 120 -10.27 0.12 -9.14
N ARG A 121 -11.16 1.11 -9.07
CA ARG A 121 -11.70 1.82 -10.23
C ARG A 121 -11.49 3.31 -10.02
N TYR A 122 -11.30 4.03 -11.12
CA TYR A 122 -11.27 5.48 -11.10
C TYR A 122 -12.70 6.01 -11.10
N LYS A 123 -12.98 6.99 -10.24
CA LYS A 123 -14.21 7.76 -10.32
C LYS A 123 -14.17 8.55 -11.62
N SER A 124 -15.27 8.55 -12.37
CA SER A 124 -15.43 9.47 -13.49
C SER A 124 -15.21 10.88 -12.97
N LYS A 125 -14.41 11.68 -13.69
CA LYS A 125 -14.31 13.10 -13.39
C LYS A 125 -15.70 13.69 -13.63
N CYS A 126 -16.33 14.21 -12.57
CA CYS A 126 -17.48 15.08 -12.72
C CYS A 126 -17.04 16.37 -13.41
#